data_AF-A0A1C4KW46-F1
#
_entry.id   AF-A0A1C4KW46-F1
#
_cell.length_a   1.000
_cell.length_b   1.000
_cell.length_c   1.000
_cell.angle_alpha   90.00
_cell.angle_beta   90.00
_cell.angle_gamma   90.00
#
_symmetry.space_group_name_H-M   'P 1'
#
loop_
_entity.id
_entity.type
_entity.pdbx_description
1 polymer ?
#
loop_
_entity_poly.entity_id
_entity_poly.type
_entity_poly.pdbx_seq_one_letter_code
_entity_poly.pdbx_strand_id
1 'polypeptide(L)'
;MCIVGRVVAPYLLPAKTAAALFPLLAVLLFLPTAVVLYRRHGVMSRGRVLSLLGFLYYAVTALCMTVVPLPERTADMCRRFAPVARPQLTPGNTVGDVWKEAHHKVAFDALVLGNPAVTGALLNLVLLLPLGVFVRCHLRRGAAVAAVAGFGASLFFELTQGTGLWGVYPCPYRLFDVDDLLINTAGALLGWWAAGPFVRLLPAPDGTPQHRRPVTVGRRLVALVVDLAGSAAVTAVALLVLMHDGHGGSELLTPVTLATLVLWFVALPRLYGATPGKRLLLLRLVTAHGGGPPPLWRLAVRAALLGVVTLPLVATLVAAALILLERPGLPLGRAAGMDPHNLYWLLAGHLPQFLMLLLVTGWIGAYLLLARHGASALWPHERASGLRVEPLRRPATPRNGGGRERVREPEREYAASGHR
;
A
#
# COMPACT_ATOMS: atom_id res chain seq x y z
N MET A 1 26.94 6.41 -24.27
CA MET A 1 26.49 6.73 -22.88
C MET A 1 25.68 8.04 -22.76
N CYS A 2 25.71 8.99 -23.72
CA CYS A 2 25.07 10.31 -23.57
C CYS A 2 23.54 10.39 -23.80
N ILE A 3 22.95 9.54 -24.65
CA ILE A 3 21.51 9.65 -25.01
C ILE A 3 20.61 9.10 -23.89
N VAL A 4 20.88 7.89 -23.41
CA VAL A 4 20.14 7.27 -22.30
C VAL A 4 20.21 8.13 -21.04
N GLY A 5 21.38 8.70 -20.73
CA GLY A 5 21.55 9.59 -19.58
C GLY A 5 20.68 10.86 -19.65
N ARG A 6 20.58 11.50 -20.83
CA ARG A 6 19.72 12.68 -21.02
C ARG A 6 18.23 12.35 -20.94
N VAL A 7 17.83 11.19 -21.45
CA VAL A 7 16.44 10.75 -21.37
C VAL A 7 16.04 10.39 -19.93
N VAL A 8 16.92 9.75 -19.14
CA VAL A 8 16.58 9.24 -17.81
C VAL A 8 16.72 10.30 -16.69
N ALA A 9 17.62 11.27 -16.83
CA ALA A 9 17.92 12.28 -15.81
C ALA A 9 16.68 13.02 -15.25
N PRO A 10 15.72 13.50 -16.07
CA PRO A 10 14.54 14.20 -15.58
C PRO A 10 13.60 13.35 -14.71
N TYR A 11 13.59 12.02 -14.92
CA TYR A 11 12.68 11.09 -14.25
C TYR A 11 13.23 10.50 -12.95
N LEU A 12 14.54 10.66 -12.69
CA LEU A 12 15.22 10.15 -11.50
C LEU A 12 14.72 10.81 -10.21
N LEU A 13 14.48 12.12 -10.23
CA LEU A 13 13.99 12.84 -9.05
C LEU A 13 12.55 12.42 -8.67
N PRO A 14 11.57 12.42 -9.60
CA PRO A 14 10.25 11.85 -9.35
C PRO A 14 10.27 10.42 -8.78
N ALA A 15 11.08 9.54 -9.37
CA ALA A 15 11.18 8.15 -8.94
C ALA A 15 11.74 8.02 -7.51
N LYS A 16 12.74 8.84 -7.15
CA LYS A 16 13.29 8.89 -5.78
C LYS A 16 12.27 9.42 -4.79
N THR A 17 11.54 10.48 -5.13
CA THR A 17 10.47 11.02 -4.28
C THR A 17 9.37 9.98 -4.04
N ALA A 18 8.94 9.27 -5.09
CA ALA A 18 7.98 8.18 -4.96
C ALA A 18 8.48 7.07 -4.04
N ALA A 19 9.75 6.65 -4.19
CA ALA A 19 10.36 5.63 -3.34
C ALA A 19 10.43 6.05 -1.86
N ALA A 20 10.67 7.34 -1.59
CA ALA A 20 10.68 7.87 -0.22
C ALA A 20 9.28 7.95 0.41
N LEU A 21 8.27 8.36 -0.36
CA LEU A 21 6.88 8.49 0.12
C LEU A 21 6.15 7.15 0.23
N PHE A 22 6.54 6.17 -0.58
CA PHE A 22 5.82 4.90 -0.70
C PHE A 22 5.60 4.16 0.62
N PRO A 23 6.57 3.98 1.53
CA PRO A 23 6.34 3.22 2.76
C PRO A 23 5.22 3.78 3.63
N LEU A 24 5.15 5.12 3.76
CA LEU A 24 4.11 5.80 4.53
C LEU A 24 2.74 5.66 3.86
N LEU A 25 2.68 5.96 2.56
CA LEU A 25 1.45 5.85 1.77
C LEU A 25 0.98 4.39 1.64
N ALA A 26 1.91 3.43 1.63
CA ALA A 26 1.59 2.02 1.62
C ALA A 26 0.81 1.64 2.87
N VAL A 27 1.26 2.03 4.06
CA VAL A 27 0.50 1.76 5.29
C VAL A 27 -0.87 2.45 5.24
N LEU A 28 -0.93 3.73 4.86
CA LEU A 28 -2.17 4.50 4.86
C LEU A 28 -3.22 3.97 3.86
N LEU A 29 -2.79 3.67 2.63
CA LEU A 29 -3.68 3.34 1.51
C LEU A 29 -3.91 1.83 1.35
N PHE A 30 -2.93 0.99 1.69
CA PHE A 30 -3.09 -0.45 1.61
C PHE A 30 -3.91 -1.01 2.77
N LEU A 31 -3.83 -0.43 3.97
CA LEU A 31 -4.48 -0.97 5.16
C LEU A 31 -6.00 -1.12 5.01
N PRO A 32 -6.76 -0.12 4.52
CA PRO A 32 -8.21 -0.26 4.30
C PRO A 32 -8.54 -1.37 3.29
N THR A 33 -7.79 -1.40 2.17
CA THR A 33 -7.93 -2.44 1.14
C THR A 33 -7.67 -3.82 1.72
N ALA A 34 -6.63 -3.94 2.55
CA ALA A 34 -6.26 -5.18 3.20
C ALA A 34 -7.37 -5.65 4.17
N VAL A 35 -7.94 -4.73 4.95
CA VAL A 35 -9.07 -5.01 5.85
C VAL A 35 -10.28 -5.53 5.08
N VAL A 36 -10.68 -4.85 3.99
CA VAL A 36 -11.83 -5.27 3.17
C VAL A 36 -11.60 -6.65 2.57
N LEU A 37 -10.43 -6.90 1.98
CA LEU A 37 -10.10 -8.17 1.35
C LEU A 37 -9.99 -9.31 2.37
N TYR A 38 -9.39 -9.09 3.54
CA TYR A 38 -9.35 -10.10 4.59
C TYR A 38 -10.74 -10.37 5.17
N ARG A 39 -11.61 -9.36 5.29
CA ARG A 39 -13.01 -9.55 5.73
C ARG A 39 -13.84 -10.29 4.69
N ARG A 40 -13.60 -10.11 3.38
CA ARG A 40 -14.33 -10.80 2.31
C ARG A 40 -13.83 -12.22 2.06
N HIS A 41 -12.51 -12.44 2.05
CA HIS A 41 -11.92 -13.70 1.59
C HIS A 41 -11.18 -14.48 2.68
N GLY A 42 -10.89 -13.91 3.85
CA GLY A 42 -10.21 -14.58 4.96
C GLY A 42 -8.70 -14.78 4.79
N VAL A 43 -8.22 -14.87 3.56
CA VAL A 43 -6.80 -15.04 3.19
C VAL A 43 -6.49 -14.21 1.95
N MET A 44 -5.20 -13.91 1.78
CA MET A 44 -4.67 -13.34 0.55
C MET A 44 -3.45 -14.14 0.14
N SER A 45 -3.39 -14.48 -1.16
CA SER A 45 -2.19 -15.09 -1.71
C SER A 45 -1.05 -14.06 -1.73
N ARG A 46 0.20 -14.54 -1.62
CA ARG A 46 1.40 -13.69 -1.68
C ARG A 46 1.42 -12.87 -2.98
N GLY A 47 1.05 -13.49 -4.10
CA GLY A 47 0.96 -12.82 -5.40
C GLY A 47 -0.08 -11.69 -5.44
N ARG A 48 -1.25 -11.85 -4.79
CA ARG A 48 -2.25 -10.78 -4.70
C ARG A 48 -1.74 -9.61 -3.87
N VAL A 49 -1.08 -9.88 -2.74
CA VAL A 49 -0.47 -8.82 -1.90
C VAL A 49 0.61 -8.07 -2.68
N LEU A 50 1.53 -8.79 -3.32
CA LEU A 50 2.60 -8.19 -4.12
C LEU A 50 2.02 -7.34 -5.26
N SER A 51 0.98 -7.82 -5.94
CA SER A 51 0.39 -7.10 -7.06
C SER A 51 -0.37 -5.84 -6.60
N LEU A 52 -1.07 -5.88 -5.47
CA LEU A 52 -1.73 -4.69 -4.91
C LEU A 52 -0.74 -3.65 -4.41
N LEU A 53 0.32 -4.07 -3.70
CA LEU A 53 1.39 -3.18 -3.26
C LEU A 53 2.18 -2.62 -4.45
N GLY A 54 2.45 -3.45 -5.46
CA GLY A 54 3.10 -3.04 -6.69
C GLY A 54 2.26 -2.04 -7.48
N PHE A 55 0.94 -2.24 -7.55
CA PHE A 55 0.02 -1.28 -8.15
C PHE A 55 -0.02 0.04 -7.38
N LEU A 56 -0.03 -0.01 -6.04
CA LEU A 56 0.04 1.18 -5.22
C LEU A 56 1.36 1.94 -5.42
N TYR A 57 2.49 1.24 -5.46
CA TYR A 57 3.79 1.84 -5.76
C TYR A 57 3.77 2.50 -7.12
N TYR A 58 3.29 1.79 -8.14
CA TYR A 58 3.06 2.32 -9.48
C TYR A 58 2.22 3.60 -9.47
N ALA A 59 1.09 3.63 -8.76
CA ALA A 59 0.22 4.81 -8.73
C ALA A 59 0.89 6.02 -8.10
N VAL A 60 1.67 5.81 -7.01
CA VAL A 60 2.48 6.87 -6.39
C VAL A 60 3.57 7.34 -7.34
N THR A 61 4.26 6.41 -8.01
CA THR A 61 5.28 6.75 -9.02
C THR A 61 4.69 7.54 -10.18
N ALA A 62 3.54 7.13 -10.71
CA ALA A 62 2.86 7.83 -11.81
C ALA A 62 2.50 9.26 -11.40
N LEU A 63 1.94 9.46 -10.21
CA LEU A 63 1.66 10.79 -9.67
C LEU A 63 2.94 11.63 -9.51
N CYS A 64 4.02 11.06 -8.99
CA CYS A 64 5.28 11.78 -8.88
C CYS A 64 5.84 12.15 -10.26
N MET A 65 5.75 11.27 -11.26
CA MET A 65 6.22 11.56 -12.63
C MET A 65 5.49 12.74 -13.27
N THR A 66 4.20 12.91 -12.96
CA THR A 66 3.40 14.02 -13.50
C THR A 66 3.57 15.33 -12.72
N VAL A 67 3.87 15.27 -11.42
CA VAL A 67 3.91 16.46 -10.54
C VAL A 67 5.34 16.97 -10.28
N VAL A 68 6.33 16.08 -10.17
CA VAL A 68 7.71 16.42 -9.77
C VAL A 68 8.57 16.66 -11.02
N PRO A 69 9.48 17.66 -11.06
CA PRO A 69 9.90 18.56 -9.96
C PRO A 69 8.91 19.69 -9.65
N LEU A 70 8.83 20.00 -8.36
CA LEU A 70 8.11 21.16 -7.86
C LEU A 70 9.00 22.40 -8.00
N PRO A 71 8.52 23.49 -8.62
CA PRO A 71 9.31 24.72 -8.77
C PRO A 71 9.45 25.47 -7.43
N GLU A 72 10.51 26.25 -7.31
CA GLU A 72 10.69 27.19 -6.19
C GLU A 72 9.66 28.34 -6.28
N ARG A 73 9.08 28.70 -5.13
CA ARG A 73 8.08 29.77 -5.03
C ARG A 73 8.76 31.14 -4.97
N THR A 74 9.01 31.74 -6.12
CA THR A 74 9.52 33.11 -6.23
C THR A 74 8.43 34.08 -6.71
N ALA A 75 8.61 35.38 -6.45
CA ALA A 75 7.63 36.41 -6.85
C ALA A 75 7.46 36.54 -8.38
N ASP A 76 8.48 36.16 -9.16
CA ASP A 76 8.49 36.18 -10.62
C ASP A 76 8.05 34.85 -11.27
N MET A 77 7.72 33.82 -10.47
CA MET A 77 7.37 32.48 -10.96
C MET A 77 6.34 32.51 -12.10
N CYS A 78 5.22 33.21 -11.93
CA CYS A 78 4.16 33.20 -12.95
C CYS A 78 4.54 33.94 -14.24
N ARG A 79 5.55 34.82 -14.21
CA ARG A 79 6.14 35.37 -15.44
C ARG A 79 6.98 34.31 -16.16
N ARG A 80 7.77 33.52 -15.41
CA ARG A 80 8.57 32.42 -15.98
C ARG A 80 7.71 31.31 -16.58
N PHE A 81 6.57 30.99 -15.97
CA PHE A 81 5.63 29.96 -16.44
C PHE A 81 4.46 30.51 -17.29
N ALA A 82 4.53 31.76 -17.74
CA ALA A 82 3.51 32.33 -18.62
C ALA A 82 3.20 31.50 -19.89
N PRO A 83 4.17 30.82 -20.54
CA PRO A 83 3.90 30.00 -21.72
C PRO A 83 2.96 28.81 -21.46
N VAL A 84 2.91 28.29 -20.24
CA VAL A 84 2.08 27.14 -19.85
C VAL A 84 0.81 27.54 -19.09
N ALA A 85 0.56 28.85 -18.95
CA ALA A 85 -0.58 29.36 -18.20
C ALA A 85 -1.93 29.09 -18.88
N ARG A 86 -1.93 28.86 -20.20
CA ARG A 86 -3.13 28.55 -20.97
C ARG A 86 -3.16 27.07 -21.33
N PRO A 87 -4.27 26.36 -21.13
CA PRO A 87 -4.38 24.96 -21.50
C PRO A 87 -4.34 24.79 -23.02
N GLN A 88 -3.69 23.72 -23.47
CA GLN A 88 -3.81 23.20 -24.83
C GLN A 88 -5.10 22.35 -24.87
N LEU A 89 -6.07 22.78 -25.67
CA LEU A 89 -7.35 22.08 -25.84
C LEU A 89 -7.64 21.62 -27.28
N THR A 90 -6.68 21.73 -28.20
CA THR A 90 -6.83 21.30 -29.60
C THR A 90 -6.27 19.89 -29.78
N PRO A 91 -7.11 18.87 -30.01
CA PRO A 91 -6.66 17.50 -30.20
C PRO A 91 -5.76 17.33 -31.44
N GLY A 92 -4.78 16.43 -31.34
CA GLY A 92 -3.84 16.08 -32.42
C GLY A 92 -2.63 17.02 -32.54
N ASN A 93 -2.45 17.94 -31.60
CA ASN A 93 -1.31 18.86 -31.58
C ASN A 93 0.04 18.15 -31.46
N THR A 94 0.07 17.02 -30.75
CA THR A 94 1.26 16.15 -30.62
C THR A 94 1.85 15.76 -31.97
N VAL A 95 1.02 15.57 -33.01
CA VAL A 95 1.50 15.27 -34.37
C VAL A 95 2.23 16.46 -34.98
N GLY A 96 1.72 17.66 -34.75
CA GLY A 96 2.38 18.91 -35.14
C GLY A 96 3.73 19.09 -34.44
N ASP A 97 3.81 18.78 -33.16
CA ASP A 97 5.05 18.84 -32.38
C ASP A 97 6.08 17.83 -32.89
N VAL A 98 5.67 16.60 -33.18
CA VAL A 98 6.55 15.59 -33.81
C VAL A 98 7.10 16.08 -35.15
N TRP A 99 6.23 16.65 -36.00
CA TRP A 99 6.61 17.16 -37.31
C TRP A 99 7.59 18.34 -37.23
N LYS A 100 7.35 19.27 -36.31
CA LYS A 100 8.23 20.41 -36.03
C LYS A 100 9.59 19.96 -35.52
N GLU A 101 9.61 19.02 -34.58
CA GLU A 101 10.82 18.50 -33.96
C GLU A 101 11.65 17.63 -34.91
N ALA A 102 10.99 16.98 -35.87
CA ALA A 102 11.65 16.30 -37.00
C ALA A 102 12.25 17.28 -38.04
N HIS A 103 12.16 18.60 -37.81
CA HIS A 103 12.57 19.65 -38.74
C HIS A 103 11.96 19.48 -40.14
N HIS A 104 10.70 19.02 -40.19
CA HIS A 104 9.96 18.78 -41.44
C HIS A 104 10.62 17.72 -42.36
N LYS A 105 11.46 16.84 -41.81
CA LYS A 105 12.10 15.75 -42.54
C LYS A 105 11.26 14.49 -42.44
N VAL A 106 11.03 13.83 -43.58
CA VAL A 106 10.32 12.54 -43.65
C VAL A 106 11.33 11.39 -43.58
N ALA A 107 12.13 11.36 -42.52
CA ALA A 107 13.11 10.31 -42.28
C ALA A 107 12.81 9.61 -40.95
N PHE A 108 12.94 8.28 -40.90
CA PHE A 108 12.58 7.49 -39.72
C PHE A 108 13.36 7.90 -38.48
N ASP A 109 14.63 8.27 -38.67
CA ASP A 109 15.47 8.80 -37.61
C ASP A 109 14.91 10.13 -37.06
N ALA A 110 14.58 11.09 -37.93
CA ALA A 110 14.05 12.39 -37.54
C ALA A 110 12.65 12.32 -36.90
N LEU A 111 11.78 11.43 -37.40
CA LEU A 111 10.40 11.30 -36.93
C LEU A 111 10.26 10.41 -35.69
N VAL A 112 11.14 9.42 -35.51
CA VAL A 112 10.97 8.39 -34.48
C VAL A 112 12.18 8.27 -33.57
N LEU A 113 13.39 8.11 -34.11
CA LEU A 113 14.58 7.88 -33.29
C LEU A 113 15.11 9.18 -32.68
N GLY A 114 14.82 9.38 -31.40
CA GLY A 114 15.35 10.51 -30.65
C GLY A 114 14.55 11.78 -30.81
N ASN A 115 13.33 11.71 -31.36
CA ASN A 115 12.34 12.77 -31.32
C ASN A 115 11.74 12.88 -29.90
N PRO A 116 11.96 13.99 -29.17
CA PRO A 116 11.42 14.19 -27.83
C PRO A 116 9.90 14.11 -27.74
N ALA A 117 9.16 14.59 -28.75
CA ALA A 117 7.69 14.56 -28.75
C ALA A 117 7.16 13.12 -28.84
N VAL A 118 7.76 12.28 -29.71
CA VAL A 118 7.43 10.84 -29.77
C VAL A 118 7.78 10.15 -28.45
N THR A 119 8.95 10.48 -27.88
CA THR A 119 9.37 9.88 -26.60
C THR A 119 8.39 10.24 -25.48
N GLY A 120 7.96 11.50 -25.40
CA GLY A 120 6.94 11.96 -24.44
C GLY A 120 5.61 11.23 -24.61
N ALA A 121 5.09 11.17 -25.85
CA ALA A 121 3.86 10.46 -26.16
C ALA A 121 3.92 8.96 -25.80
N LEU A 122 5.02 8.28 -26.11
CA LEU A 122 5.21 6.87 -25.73
C LEU A 122 5.30 6.68 -24.22
N LEU A 123 5.95 7.58 -23.50
CA LEU A 123 6.04 7.51 -22.04
C LEU A 123 4.67 7.75 -21.39
N ASN A 124 3.87 8.69 -21.89
CA ASN A 124 2.48 8.88 -21.45
C ASN A 124 1.63 7.63 -21.76
N LEU A 125 1.76 7.04 -22.95
CA LEU A 125 1.08 5.79 -23.28
C LEU A 125 1.43 4.67 -22.29
N VAL A 126 2.72 4.51 -21.97
CA VAL A 126 3.19 3.49 -21.02
C VAL A 126 2.80 3.83 -19.57
N LEU A 127 2.66 5.12 -19.23
CA LEU A 127 2.33 5.60 -17.88
C LEU A 127 1.04 4.98 -17.35
N LEU A 128 -0.03 4.91 -18.15
CA LEU A 128 -1.31 4.33 -17.72
C LEU A 128 -1.55 2.88 -18.17
N LEU A 129 -0.59 2.26 -18.85
CA LEU A 129 -0.67 0.85 -19.24
C LEU A 129 -0.89 -0.09 -18.03
N PRO A 130 -0.14 0.02 -16.90
CA PRO A 130 -0.35 -0.85 -15.74
C PRO A 130 -1.75 -0.72 -15.12
N LEU A 131 -2.39 0.45 -15.22
CA LEU A 131 -3.78 0.65 -14.78
C LEU A 131 -4.75 -0.24 -15.55
N GLY A 132 -4.60 -0.31 -16.87
CA GLY A 132 -5.36 -1.21 -17.73
C GLY A 132 -5.25 -2.68 -17.33
N VAL A 133 -4.01 -3.12 -17.12
CA VAL A 133 -3.68 -4.48 -16.65
C VAL A 133 -4.37 -4.75 -15.31
N PHE A 134 -4.32 -3.79 -14.38
CA PHE A 134 -4.93 -3.92 -13.06
C PHE A 134 -6.47 -4.02 -13.14
N VAL A 135 -7.12 -3.20 -13.95
CA VAL A 135 -8.58 -3.26 -14.18
C VAL A 135 -8.99 -4.63 -14.73
N ARG A 136 -8.22 -5.19 -15.66
CA ARG A 136 -8.49 -6.51 -16.24
C ARG A 136 -8.27 -7.63 -15.23
N CYS A 137 -7.10 -7.67 -14.58
CA CYS A 137 -6.67 -8.80 -13.75
C CYS A 137 -7.28 -8.81 -12.34
N HIS A 138 -7.40 -7.64 -11.70
CA HIS A 138 -7.89 -7.54 -10.32
C HIS A 138 -9.36 -7.17 -10.23
N LEU A 139 -9.78 -6.13 -10.97
CA LEU A 139 -11.18 -5.70 -10.94
C LEU A 139 -12.09 -6.58 -11.80
N ARG A 140 -11.51 -7.36 -12.73
CA ARG A 140 -12.21 -8.23 -13.68
C ARG A 140 -13.30 -7.47 -14.44
N ARG A 141 -13.04 -6.22 -14.83
CA ARG A 141 -13.96 -5.35 -15.57
C ARG A 141 -13.58 -5.22 -17.04
N GLY A 142 -14.53 -4.74 -17.86
CA GLY A 142 -14.39 -4.58 -19.31
C GLY A 142 -13.53 -3.38 -19.72
N ALA A 143 -13.21 -3.28 -21.01
CA ALA A 143 -12.38 -2.22 -21.58
C ALA A 143 -12.97 -0.81 -21.35
N ALA A 144 -14.30 -0.65 -21.32
CA ALA A 144 -14.96 0.62 -20.99
C ALA A 144 -14.58 1.13 -19.59
N VAL A 145 -14.47 0.24 -18.60
CA VAL A 145 -14.03 0.64 -17.25
C VAL A 145 -12.56 1.01 -17.26
N ALA A 146 -11.72 0.35 -18.05
CA ALA A 146 -10.32 0.72 -18.21
C ALA A 146 -10.16 2.10 -18.88
N ALA A 147 -10.98 2.40 -19.90
CA ALA A 147 -11.02 3.71 -20.54
C ALA A 147 -11.45 4.81 -19.55
N VAL A 148 -12.56 4.62 -18.83
CA VAL A 148 -13.03 5.61 -17.84
C VAL A 148 -12.00 5.81 -16.72
N ALA A 149 -11.38 4.73 -16.23
CA ALA A 149 -10.34 4.83 -15.22
C ALA A 149 -9.08 5.54 -15.75
N GLY A 150 -8.66 5.23 -16.98
CA GLY A 150 -7.52 5.88 -17.65
C GLY A 150 -7.77 7.37 -17.88
N PHE A 151 -8.92 7.70 -18.45
CA PHE A 151 -9.34 9.09 -18.65
C PHE A 151 -9.44 9.85 -17.34
N GLY A 152 -10.08 9.28 -16.31
CA GLY A 152 -10.22 9.90 -15.00
C GLY A 152 -8.88 10.13 -14.30
N ALA A 153 -7.94 9.16 -14.39
CA ALA A 153 -6.60 9.31 -13.85
C ALA A 153 -5.79 10.37 -14.59
N SER A 154 -5.87 10.38 -15.93
CA SER A 154 -5.20 11.41 -16.73
C SER A 154 -5.77 12.79 -16.47
N LEU A 155 -7.10 12.92 -16.40
CA LEU A 155 -7.76 14.18 -16.08
C LEU A 155 -7.37 14.67 -14.69
N PHE A 156 -7.26 13.77 -13.71
CA PHE A 156 -6.75 14.12 -12.38
C PHE A 156 -5.32 14.68 -12.44
N PHE A 157 -4.42 14.10 -13.25
CA PHE A 157 -3.07 14.62 -13.44
C PHE A 157 -3.07 15.99 -14.12
N GLU A 158 -3.83 16.16 -15.21
CA GLU A 158 -3.90 17.41 -15.95
C GLU A 158 -4.53 18.53 -15.10
N LEU A 159 -5.60 18.25 -14.36
CA LEU A 159 -6.19 19.21 -13.41
C LEU A 159 -5.22 19.57 -12.29
N THR A 160 -4.48 18.60 -11.76
CA THR A 160 -3.46 18.86 -10.73
C THR A 160 -2.40 19.82 -11.27
N GLN A 161 -1.96 19.67 -12.51
CA GLN A 161 -0.96 20.53 -13.14
C GLN A 161 -1.52 21.91 -13.51
N GLY A 162 -2.66 21.93 -14.21
CA GLY A 162 -3.33 23.13 -14.70
C GLY A 162 -3.92 24.02 -13.60
N THR A 163 -4.06 23.52 -12.37
CA THR A 163 -4.46 24.33 -11.20
C THR A 163 -3.29 24.71 -10.30
N GLY A 164 -2.04 24.40 -10.70
CA GLY A 164 -0.87 24.66 -9.86
C GLY A 164 -0.90 23.86 -8.56
N LEU A 165 -1.16 22.56 -8.64
CA LEU A 165 -1.35 21.65 -7.50
C LEU A 165 -2.51 22.11 -6.60
N TRP A 166 -3.70 22.27 -7.17
CA TRP A 166 -4.93 22.66 -6.45
C TRP A 166 -4.79 23.98 -5.68
N GLY A 167 -4.11 24.96 -6.27
CA GLY A 167 -3.89 26.28 -5.67
C GLY A 167 -2.71 26.36 -4.69
N VAL A 168 -1.92 25.30 -4.51
CA VAL A 168 -0.65 25.38 -3.77
C VAL A 168 0.31 26.38 -4.43
N TYR A 169 0.29 26.44 -5.76
CA TYR A 169 0.97 27.43 -6.58
C TYR A 169 -0.02 28.46 -7.15
N PRO A 170 0.40 29.73 -7.30
CA PRO A 170 -0.46 30.80 -7.81
C PRO A 170 -0.78 30.69 -9.31
N CYS A 171 -0.09 29.81 -10.04
CA CYS A 171 -0.26 29.60 -11.47
C CYS A 171 0.20 28.17 -11.86
N PRO A 172 -0.21 27.68 -13.05
CA PRO A 172 0.30 26.41 -13.59
C PRO A 172 1.81 26.48 -13.79
N TYR A 173 2.50 25.37 -13.56
CA TYR A 173 3.92 25.21 -13.86
C TYR A 173 4.20 24.07 -14.85
N ARG A 174 3.15 23.43 -15.34
CA ARG A 174 3.14 22.49 -16.46
C ARG A 174 1.91 22.77 -17.33
N LEU A 175 2.04 22.46 -18.62
CA LEU A 175 0.98 22.64 -19.58
C LEU A 175 -0.12 21.59 -19.34
N PHE A 176 -1.37 22.02 -19.26
CA PHE A 176 -2.52 21.11 -19.40
C PHE A 176 -2.65 20.75 -20.88
N ASP A 177 -2.63 19.47 -21.22
CA ASP A 177 -2.73 19.01 -22.61
C ASP A 177 -3.86 17.98 -22.81
N VAL A 178 -4.77 18.26 -23.75
CA VAL A 178 -5.86 17.33 -24.10
C VAL A 178 -5.33 16.06 -24.77
N ASP A 179 -4.21 16.12 -25.49
CA ASP A 179 -3.62 14.95 -26.13
C ASP A 179 -3.06 13.97 -25.09
N ASP A 180 -2.58 14.46 -23.96
CA ASP A 180 -2.14 13.62 -22.85
C ASP A 180 -3.31 12.81 -22.28
N LEU A 181 -4.53 13.38 -22.22
CA LEU A 181 -5.73 12.63 -21.86
C LEU A 181 -5.99 11.47 -22.82
N LEU A 182 -5.87 11.72 -24.13
CA LEU A 182 -6.12 10.72 -25.17
C LEU A 182 -5.07 9.61 -25.13
N ILE A 183 -3.79 9.98 -25.08
CA ILE A 183 -2.65 9.07 -25.08
C ILE A 183 -2.64 8.20 -23.81
N ASN A 184 -2.80 8.80 -22.63
CA ASN A 184 -2.86 8.07 -21.37
C ASN A 184 -4.07 7.11 -21.33
N THR A 185 -5.23 7.55 -21.85
CA THR A 185 -6.42 6.67 -21.96
C THR A 185 -6.18 5.50 -22.91
N ALA A 186 -5.53 5.75 -24.06
CA ALA A 186 -5.12 4.69 -24.98
C ALA A 186 -4.14 3.71 -24.32
N GLY A 187 -3.23 4.22 -23.48
CA GLY A 187 -2.33 3.41 -22.66
C GLY A 187 -3.06 2.44 -21.75
N ALA A 188 -4.05 2.94 -21.00
CA ALA A 188 -4.90 2.11 -20.14
C ALA A 188 -5.69 1.06 -20.95
N LEU A 189 -6.20 1.40 -22.12
CA LEU A 189 -6.85 0.43 -23.00
C LEU A 189 -5.85 -0.63 -23.48
N LEU A 190 -4.69 -0.22 -23.98
CA LEU A 190 -3.64 -1.13 -24.45
C LEU A 190 -3.22 -2.12 -23.37
N GLY A 191 -3.04 -1.64 -22.13
CA GLY A 191 -2.74 -2.51 -20.99
C GLY A 191 -3.85 -3.52 -20.69
N TRP A 192 -5.11 -3.12 -20.81
CA TRP A 192 -6.25 -4.01 -20.64
C TRP A 192 -6.27 -5.12 -21.71
N TRP A 193 -5.99 -4.77 -22.97
CA TRP A 193 -5.90 -5.73 -24.08
C TRP A 193 -4.70 -6.67 -23.92
N ALA A 194 -3.52 -6.13 -23.61
CA ALA A 194 -2.31 -6.89 -23.38
C ALA A 194 -2.44 -7.88 -22.21
N ALA A 195 -3.23 -7.54 -21.18
CA ALA A 195 -3.50 -8.43 -20.06
C ALA A 195 -4.46 -9.59 -20.41
N GLY A 196 -5.25 -9.46 -21.48
CA GLY A 196 -6.31 -10.41 -21.87
C GLY A 196 -5.89 -11.88 -21.86
N PRO A 197 -4.79 -12.27 -22.55
CA PRO A 197 -4.30 -13.65 -22.59
C PRO A 197 -3.97 -14.22 -21.20
N PHE A 198 -3.47 -13.39 -20.29
CA PHE A 198 -2.96 -13.81 -18.97
C PHE A 198 -4.06 -13.99 -17.92
N VAL A 199 -5.26 -13.43 -18.13
CA VAL A 199 -6.37 -13.56 -17.17
C VAL A 199 -6.78 -15.02 -16.97
N ARG A 200 -6.68 -15.84 -18.02
CA ARG A 200 -7.02 -17.27 -17.97
C ARG A 200 -6.07 -18.08 -17.07
N LEU A 201 -4.88 -17.56 -16.80
CA LEU A 201 -3.88 -18.17 -15.93
C LEU A 201 -4.11 -17.81 -14.44
N LEU A 202 -4.98 -16.84 -14.15
CA LEU A 202 -5.24 -16.42 -12.78
C LEU A 202 -6.09 -17.47 -12.04
N PRO A 203 -5.69 -17.86 -10.81
CA PRO A 203 -6.45 -18.81 -10.02
C PRO A 203 -7.91 -18.39 -9.81
N ALA A 204 -8.83 -19.36 -9.90
CA ALA A 204 -10.22 -19.17 -9.53
C ALA A 204 -10.33 -18.92 -8.01
N PRO A 205 -11.34 -18.15 -7.55
CA PRO A 205 -11.60 -18.02 -6.12
C PRO A 205 -12.04 -19.36 -5.53
N ASP A 206 -11.30 -19.89 -4.55
CA ASP A 206 -11.71 -21.11 -3.84
C ASP A 206 -13.01 -20.87 -3.05
N GLY A 207 -13.95 -21.81 -3.09
CA GLY A 207 -15.24 -21.75 -2.38
C GLY A 207 -15.17 -21.99 -0.86
N THR A 208 -13.97 -22.14 -0.28
CA THR A 208 -13.80 -22.45 1.14
C THR A 208 -14.29 -21.31 2.05
N PRO A 209 -15.22 -21.57 3.00
CA PRO A 209 -15.73 -20.55 3.91
C PRO A 209 -14.61 -19.92 4.74
N GLN A 210 -14.64 -18.58 4.89
CA GLN A 210 -13.62 -17.81 5.61
C GLN A 210 -13.27 -18.34 7.01
N HIS A 211 -14.26 -18.82 7.76
CA HIS A 211 -14.08 -19.34 9.12
C HIS A 211 -13.33 -20.66 9.19
N ARG A 212 -13.25 -21.40 8.07
CA ARG A 212 -12.47 -22.64 7.94
C ARG A 212 -11.06 -22.38 7.41
N ARG A 213 -10.78 -21.15 6.93
CA ARG A 213 -9.46 -20.79 6.42
C ARG A 213 -8.49 -20.54 7.58
N PRO A 214 -7.22 -20.95 7.44
CA PRO A 214 -6.20 -20.70 8.44
C PRO A 214 -5.99 -19.19 8.61
N VAL A 215 -5.66 -18.78 9.83
CA VAL A 215 -5.35 -17.38 10.14
C VAL A 215 -3.92 -17.07 9.67
N THR A 216 -3.80 -16.44 8.50
CA THR A 216 -2.50 -16.10 7.91
C THR A 216 -1.74 -15.08 8.75
N VAL A 217 -0.40 -15.14 8.64
CA VAL A 217 0.51 -14.14 9.23
C VAL A 217 0.11 -12.72 8.82
N GLY A 218 -0.17 -12.48 7.54
CA GLY A 218 -0.59 -11.17 7.05
C GLY A 218 -1.89 -10.67 7.68
N ARG A 219 -2.88 -11.54 7.90
CA ARG A 219 -4.13 -11.17 8.59
C ARG A 219 -3.86 -10.81 10.06
N ARG A 220 -2.95 -11.50 10.73
CA ARG A 220 -2.54 -11.19 12.11
C ARG A 220 -1.82 -9.85 12.19
N LEU A 221 -0.92 -9.58 11.25
CA LEU A 221 -0.21 -8.30 11.17
C LEU A 221 -1.14 -7.13 10.89
N VAL A 222 -2.09 -7.26 9.94
CA VAL A 222 -3.06 -6.19 9.68
C VAL A 222 -3.91 -5.93 10.92
N ALA A 223 -4.33 -6.96 11.67
CA ALA A 223 -5.03 -6.77 12.94
C ALA A 223 -4.16 -6.01 13.95
N LEU A 224 -2.88 -6.37 14.07
CA LEU A 224 -1.94 -5.72 14.97
C LEU A 224 -1.68 -4.25 14.59
N VAL A 225 -1.50 -3.95 13.29
CA VAL A 225 -1.34 -2.56 12.82
C VAL A 225 -2.57 -1.73 13.14
N VAL A 226 -3.77 -2.27 12.93
CA VAL A 226 -5.03 -1.60 13.33
C VAL A 226 -5.10 -1.40 14.84
N ASP A 227 -4.71 -2.41 15.64
CA ASP A 227 -4.68 -2.31 17.10
C ASP A 227 -3.71 -1.22 17.58
N LEU A 228 -2.49 -1.18 17.03
CA LEU A 228 -1.48 -0.18 17.38
C LEU A 228 -1.94 1.23 16.98
N ALA A 229 -2.42 1.41 15.75
CA ALA A 229 -2.93 2.70 15.29
C ALA A 229 -4.13 3.19 16.11
N GLY A 230 -5.06 2.30 16.43
CA GLY A 230 -6.21 2.61 17.28
C GLY A 230 -5.80 2.98 18.71
N SER A 231 -4.90 2.21 19.32
CA SER A 231 -4.38 2.52 20.66
C SER A 231 -3.63 3.85 20.70
N ALA A 232 -2.81 4.15 19.68
CA ALA A 232 -2.08 5.41 19.57
C ALA A 232 -3.03 6.60 19.40
N ALA A 233 -4.08 6.46 18.59
CA ALA A 233 -5.11 7.49 18.43
C ALA A 233 -5.85 7.76 19.75
N VAL A 234 -6.23 6.71 20.49
CA VAL A 234 -6.88 6.87 21.80
C VAL A 234 -5.94 7.54 22.82
N THR A 235 -4.67 7.12 22.89
CA THR A 235 -3.67 7.77 23.74
C THR A 235 -3.53 9.26 23.37
N ALA A 236 -3.43 9.59 22.09
CA ALA A 236 -3.31 10.97 21.62
C ALA A 236 -4.53 11.81 22.01
N VAL A 237 -5.75 11.30 21.78
CA VAL A 237 -6.99 11.99 22.18
C VAL A 237 -7.06 12.17 23.70
N ALA A 238 -6.71 11.15 24.48
CA ALA A 238 -6.70 11.24 25.94
C ALA A 238 -5.73 12.32 26.45
N LEU A 239 -4.52 12.37 25.87
CA LEU A 239 -3.54 13.41 26.20
C LEU A 239 -4.04 14.80 25.80
N LEU A 240 -4.64 14.95 24.62
CA LEU A 240 -5.20 16.24 24.18
C LEU A 240 -6.32 16.73 25.11
N VAL A 241 -7.19 15.84 25.58
CA VAL A 241 -8.25 16.17 26.55
C VAL A 241 -7.64 16.60 27.88
N LEU A 242 -6.70 15.84 28.44
CA LEU A 242 -6.03 16.19 29.69
C LEU A 242 -5.27 17.53 29.60
N MET A 243 -4.61 17.78 28.47
CA MET A 243 -3.94 19.06 28.20
C MET A 243 -4.95 20.22 28.13
N HIS A 244 -6.12 20.00 27.55
CA HIS A 244 -7.20 20.99 27.51
C HIS A 244 -7.74 21.31 28.91
N ASP A 245 -7.85 20.28 29.77
CA ASP A 245 -8.30 20.39 31.16
C ASP A 245 -7.20 20.90 32.12
N GLY A 246 -6.12 21.50 31.59
CA GLY A 246 -5.05 22.10 32.38
C GLY A 246 -4.03 21.12 32.97
N HIS A 247 -4.18 19.82 32.72
CA HIS A 247 -3.23 18.79 33.16
C HIS A 247 -2.14 18.60 32.10
N GLY A 248 -1.27 19.60 31.92
CA GLY A 248 -0.17 19.57 30.96
C GLY A 248 1.14 19.06 31.57
N GLY A 249 1.77 18.05 30.96
CA GLY A 249 3.11 17.60 31.37
C GLY A 249 3.54 16.32 30.67
N SER A 250 4.85 16.19 30.41
CA SER A 250 5.43 14.97 29.82
C SER A 250 5.28 13.75 30.74
N GLU A 251 5.09 13.97 32.04
CA GLU A 251 4.86 12.93 33.05
C GLU A 251 3.57 12.13 32.81
N LEU A 252 2.58 12.69 32.10
CA LEU A 252 1.33 12.00 31.78
C LEU A 252 1.46 11.03 30.61
N LEU A 253 2.49 11.16 29.76
CA LEU A 253 2.67 10.33 28.58
C LEU A 253 2.75 8.84 28.94
N THR A 254 3.61 8.49 29.90
CA THR A 254 3.83 7.12 30.34
C THR A 254 2.59 6.47 30.96
N PRO A 255 1.95 7.04 32.00
CA PRO A 255 0.77 6.43 32.63
C PRO A 255 -0.42 6.35 31.67
N VAL A 256 -0.68 7.37 30.84
CA VAL A 256 -1.79 7.33 29.86
C VAL A 256 -1.53 6.26 28.79
N THR A 257 -0.28 6.14 28.32
CA THR A 257 0.09 5.08 27.37
C THR A 257 -0.08 3.70 27.99
N LEU A 258 0.41 3.48 29.22
CA LEU A 258 0.29 2.20 29.92
C LEU A 258 -1.18 1.83 30.17
N ALA A 259 -1.99 2.79 30.66
CA ALA A 259 -3.42 2.60 30.86
C ALA A 259 -4.13 2.22 29.56
N THR A 260 -3.81 2.92 28.46
CA THR A 260 -4.38 2.62 27.15
C THR A 260 -3.96 1.23 26.64
N LEU A 261 -2.71 0.82 26.82
CA LEU A 261 -2.24 -0.52 26.44
C LEU A 261 -2.93 -1.61 27.27
N VAL A 262 -3.09 -1.42 28.57
CA VAL A 262 -3.83 -2.36 29.45
C VAL A 262 -5.29 -2.44 29.02
N LEU A 263 -5.94 -1.30 28.79
CA LEU A 263 -7.30 -1.25 28.27
C LEU A 263 -7.42 -2.02 26.95
N TRP A 264 -6.53 -1.75 26.00
CA TRP A 264 -6.61 -2.25 24.63
C TRP A 264 -6.28 -3.75 24.50
N PHE A 265 -5.21 -4.20 25.16
CA PHE A 265 -4.66 -5.55 25.00
C PHE A 265 -5.01 -6.52 26.14
N VAL A 266 -5.57 -6.04 27.25
CA VAL A 266 -6.01 -6.87 28.38
C VAL A 266 -7.51 -6.73 28.62
N ALA A 267 -8.02 -5.53 28.91
CA ALA A 267 -9.42 -5.35 29.30
C ALA A 267 -10.40 -5.65 28.15
N LEU A 268 -10.19 -5.07 26.96
CA LEU A 268 -11.06 -5.32 25.80
C LEU A 268 -11.09 -6.81 25.39
N PRO A 269 -9.95 -7.51 25.28
CA PRO A 269 -9.94 -8.96 25.06
C PRO A 269 -10.63 -9.80 26.13
N ARG A 270 -10.60 -9.36 27.40
CA ARG A 270 -11.29 -10.05 28.50
C ARG A 270 -12.82 -9.93 28.37
N LEU A 271 -13.31 -8.81 27.88
CA LEU A 271 -14.74 -8.54 27.71
C LEU A 271 -15.30 -9.13 26.41
N TYR A 272 -14.58 -8.93 25.30
CA TYR A 272 -15.07 -9.23 23.95
C TYR A 272 -14.40 -10.44 23.30
N GLY A 273 -13.44 -11.07 23.98
CA GLY A 273 -12.66 -12.19 23.44
C GLY A 273 -11.69 -11.78 22.32
N ALA A 274 -11.52 -10.49 22.03
CA ALA A 274 -10.66 -9.98 20.96
C ALA A 274 -10.25 -8.53 21.21
N THR A 275 -9.12 -8.12 20.65
CA THR A 275 -8.77 -6.70 20.48
C THR A 275 -9.60 -6.10 19.33
N PRO A 276 -9.85 -4.78 19.29
CA PRO A 276 -10.61 -4.13 18.21
C PRO A 276 -10.16 -4.49 16.80
N GLY A 277 -8.85 -4.48 16.51
CA GLY A 277 -8.27 -4.86 15.23
C GLY A 277 -8.47 -6.33 14.89
N LYS A 278 -8.34 -7.23 15.87
CA LYS A 278 -8.70 -8.65 15.68
C LYS A 278 -10.18 -8.81 15.34
N ARG A 279 -11.07 -8.13 16.07
CA ARG A 279 -12.52 -8.18 15.82
C ARG A 279 -12.88 -7.62 14.45
N LEU A 280 -12.25 -6.51 14.04
CA LEU A 280 -12.39 -5.93 12.71
C LEU A 280 -12.05 -6.94 11.60
N LEU A 281 -11.00 -7.74 11.81
CA LEU A 281 -10.59 -8.81 10.90
C LEU A 281 -11.24 -10.16 11.18
N LEU A 282 -12.34 -10.21 11.96
CA LEU A 282 -13.07 -11.45 12.27
C LEU A 282 -12.17 -12.51 12.91
N LEU A 283 -11.39 -12.11 13.90
CA LEU A 283 -10.52 -12.95 14.71
C LEU A 283 -10.92 -12.85 16.20
N ARG A 284 -10.67 -13.92 16.94
CA ARG A 284 -10.86 -14.00 18.39
C ARG A 284 -9.69 -14.71 19.06
N LEU A 285 -9.55 -14.50 20.36
CA LEU A 285 -8.61 -15.18 21.23
C LEU A 285 -9.35 -16.31 21.95
N VAL A 286 -8.77 -17.51 21.93
CA VAL A 286 -9.28 -18.68 22.62
C VAL A 286 -8.19 -19.29 23.50
N THR A 287 -8.60 -19.89 24.61
CA THR A 287 -7.72 -20.71 25.46
C THR A 287 -7.52 -22.09 24.81
N ALA A 288 -6.35 -22.70 25.04
CA ALA A 288 -6.04 -24.02 24.48
C ALA A 288 -7.03 -25.13 24.86
N HIS A 289 -7.71 -25.01 26.02
CA HIS A 289 -8.65 -26.01 26.53
C HIS A 289 -10.10 -25.78 26.04
N GLY A 290 -10.38 -24.68 25.34
CA GLY A 290 -11.72 -24.31 24.92
C GLY A 290 -12.62 -23.89 26.09
N GLY A 291 -13.43 -22.86 25.89
CA GLY A 291 -14.42 -22.42 26.88
C GLY A 291 -14.00 -21.21 27.71
N GLY A 292 -14.97 -20.30 27.91
CA GLY A 292 -14.86 -19.10 28.74
C GLY A 292 -14.03 -17.95 28.16
N PRO A 293 -14.16 -16.73 28.74
CA PRO A 293 -13.30 -15.61 28.41
C PRO A 293 -11.84 -15.90 28.83
N PRO A 294 -10.85 -15.43 28.07
CA PRO A 294 -9.44 -15.63 28.41
C PRO A 294 -9.10 -14.97 29.76
N PRO A 295 -8.37 -15.67 30.66
CA PRO A 295 -8.02 -15.12 31.97
C PRO A 295 -7.02 -13.96 31.87
N LEU A 296 -7.11 -13.01 32.81
CA LEU A 296 -6.36 -11.74 32.79
C LEU A 296 -4.84 -11.94 32.72
N TRP A 297 -4.28 -12.86 33.50
CA TRP A 297 -2.83 -13.08 33.52
C TRP A 297 -2.30 -13.59 32.17
N ARG A 298 -3.05 -14.43 31.45
CA ARG A 298 -2.65 -14.91 30.11
C ARG A 298 -2.69 -13.78 29.09
N LEU A 299 -3.66 -12.87 29.21
CA LEU A 299 -3.73 -11.67 28.38
C LEU A 299 -2.58 -10.71 28.68
N ALA A 300 -2.25 -10.50 29.95
CA ALA A 300 -1.11 -9.67 30.38
C ALA A 300 0.22 -10.22 29.88
N VAL A 301 0.48 -11.52 30.06
CA VAL A 301 1.67 -12.21 29.51
C VAL A 301 1.74 -12.06 27.99
N ARG A 302 0.62 -12.27 27.30
CA ARG A 302 0.55 -12.09 25.84
C ARG A 302 0.87 -10.64 25.44
N ALA A 303 0.29 -9.66 26.12
CA ALA A 303 0.47 -8.25 25.84
C ALA A 303 1.93 -7.81 26.07
N ALA A 304 2.54 -8.23 27.17
CA ALA A 304 3.95 -7.99 27.46
C ALA A 304 4.87 -8.58 26.38
N LEU A 305 4.67 -9.86 26.02
CA LEU A 305 5.48 -10.52 24.99
C LEU A 305 5.30 -9.90 23.60
N LEU A 306 4.10 -9.46 23.25
CA LEU A 306 3.87 -8.69 22.02
C LEU A 306 4.59 -7.34 22.09
N GLY A 307 4.44 -6.61 23.21
CA GLY A 307 5.04 -5.30 23.44
C GLY A 307 6.56 -5.29 23.35
N VAL A 308 7.23 -6.29 23.91
CA VAL A 308 8.71 -6.47 23.84
C VAL A 308 9.21 -6.48 22.39
N VAL A 309 8.41 -6.99 21.46
CA VAL A 309 8.77 -7.04 20.03
C VAL A 309 8.26 -5.81 19.29
N THR A 310 7.01 -5.41 19.53
CA THR A 310 6.34 -4.39 18.71
C THR A 310 6.71 -2.96 19.09
N LEU A 311 6.94 -2.67 20.37
CA LEU A 311 7.26 -1.30 20.79
C LEU A 311 8.63 -0.84 20.28
N PRO A 312 9.72 -1.65 20.39
CA PRO A 312 10.99 -1.27 19.79
C PRO A 312 10.89 -1.12 18.27
N LEU A 313 10.18 -2.02 17.59
CA LEU A 313 9.95 -1.92 16.15
C LEU A 313 9.27 -0.60 15.76
N VAL A 314 8.17 -0.24 16.44
CA VAL A 314 7.46 1.01 16.18
C VAL A 314 8.35 2.21 16.49
N ALA A 315 9.06 2.20 17.62
CA ALA A 315 9.99 3.27 17.98
C ALA A 315 11.09 3.45 16.92
N THR A 316 11.67 2.36 16.41
CA THR A 316 12.65 2.42 15.32
C THR A 316 12.05 2.97 14.04
N LEU A 317 10.82 2.58 13.67
CA LEU A 317 10.17 3.08 12.46
C LEU A 317 9.82 4.57 12.56
N VAL A 318 9.38 5.03 13.73
CA VAL A 318 9.12 6.45 13.99
C VAL A 318 10.42 7.24 13.95
N ALA A 319 11.46 6.78 14.64
CA ALA A 319 12.78 7.41 14.59
C ALA A 319 13.34 7.45 13.15
N ALA A 320 13.16 6.38 12.37
CA ALA A 320 13.54 6.34 10.96
C ALA A 320 12.82 7.42 10.15
N ALA A 321 11.50 7.53 10.34
CA ALA A 321 10.69 8.53 9.65
C ALA A 321 11.13 9.96 10.02
N LEU A 322 11.37 10.24 11.31
CA LEU A 322 11.85 11.55 11.77
C LEU A 322 13.23 11.88 11.20
N ILE A 323 14.19 10.94 11.22
CA ILE A 323 15.52 11.13 10.65
C ILE A 323 15.44 11.40 9.13
N LEU A 324 14.58 10.66 8.41
CA LEU A 324 14.38 10.85 6.97
C LEU A 324 13.72 12.20 6.64
N LEU A 325 12.83 12.69 7.51
CA LEU A 325 12.19 14.00 7.39
C LEU A 325 13.21 15.13 7.64
N GLU A 326 14.09 14.99 8.63
CA GLU A 326 15.10 16.00 8.96
C GLU A 326 16.26 16.04 7.96
N ARG A 327 16.69 14.88 7.44
CA ARG A 327 17.81 14.79 6.49
C ARG A 327 17.50 13.82 5.34
N PRO A 328 16.80 14.29 4.29
CA PRO A 328 16.46 13.43 3.16
C PRO A 328 17.71 13.04 2.36
N GLY A 329 18.12 11.77 2.45
CA GLY A 329 19.08 11.13 1.56
C GLY A 329 20.29 10.48 2.22
N LEU A 330 20.80 9.41 1.58
CA LEU A 330 22.10 8.80 1.88
C LEU A 330 23.20 9.54 1.08
N PRO A 331 24.41 9.73 1.64
CA PRO A 331 25.48 10.48 0.99
C PRO A 331 26.18 9.74 -0.17
N LEU A 332 25.60 8.66 -0.69
CA LEU A 332 26.21 7.72 -1.64
C LEU A 332 26.78 8.39 -2.91
N GLY A 333 26.17 9.49 -3.38
CA GLY A 333 26.64 10.24 -4.55
C GLY A 333 27.73 11.28 -4.27
N ARG A 334 27.89 11.72 -3.01
CA ARG A 334 28.91 12.71 -2.61
C ARG A 334 30.21 12.06 -2.13
N ALA A 335 30.16 10.76 -1.79
CA ALA A 335 31.33 10.04 -1.28
C ALA A 335 32.41 9.77 -2.35
N ALA A 336 32.04 9.78 -3.64
CA ALA A 336 32.98 9.51 -4.73
C ALA A 336 33.93 10.70 -4.94
N GLY A 337 35.23 10.47 -4.69
CA GLY A 337 36.28 11.48 -4.88
C GLY A 337 36.58 12.36 -3.66
N MET A 338 35.99 12.05 -2.51
CA MET A 338 36.24 12.77 -1.25
C MET A 338 37.47 12.19 -0.53
N ASP A 339 38.27 13.05 0.11
CA ASP A 339 39.39 12.62 0.93
C ASP A 339 38.93 11.86 2.19
N PRO A 340 39.78 11.01 2.80
CA PRO A 340 39.39 10.14 3.91
C PRO A 340 38.82 10.88 5.13
N HIS A 341 39.30 12.09 5.42
CA HIS A 341 38.84 12.88 6.57
C HIS A 341 37.41 13.39 6.36
N ASN A 342 37.14 13.99 5.19
CA ASN A 342 35.79 14.44 4.86
C ASN A 342 34.81 13.26 4.64
N LEU A 343 35.29 12.13 4.11
CA LEU A 343 34.49 10.91 4.03
C LEU A 343 34.10 10.39 5.42
N TYR A 344 35.02 10.42 6.39
CA TYR A 344 34.73 10.04 7.77
C TYR A 344 33.63 10.91 8.38
N TRP A 345 33.75 12.23 8.29
CA TRP A 345 32.74 13.14 8.84
C TRP A 345 31.38 13.04 8.14
N LEU A 346 31.38 12.81 6.83
CA LEU A 346 30.17 12.56 6.05
C LEU A 346 29.48 11.27 6.52
N LEU A 347 30.22 10.17 6.69
CA LEU A 347 29.68 8.90 7.18
C LEU A 347 29.23 8.98 8.64
N ALA A 348 30.01 9.64 9.50
CA ALA A 348 29.67 9.85 10.91
C ALA A 348 28.39 10.68 11.07
N GLY A 349 28.23 11.74 10.26
CA GLY A 349 27.00 12.55 10.23
C GLY A 349 25.76 11.80 9.69
N HIS A 350 25.96 10.65 9.04
CA HIS A 350 24.89 9.78 8.55
C HIS A 350 24.81 8.41 9.27
N LEU A 351 25.59 8.22 10.34
CA LEU A 351 25.61 6.97 11.13
C LEU A 351 24.22 6.56 11.63
N PRO A 352 23.34 7.47 12.11
CA PRO A 352 21.97 7.12 12.50
C PRO A 352 21.16 6.48 11.37
N GLN A 353 21.28 6.99 10.13
CA GLN A 353 20.59 6.44 8.96
C GLN A 353 21.07 5.02 8.65
N PHE A 354 22.38 4.76 8.71
CA PHE A 354 22.95 3.43 8.45
C PHE A 354 22.52 2.40 9.51
N LEU A 355 22.60 2.75 10.80
CA LEU A 355 22.12 1.91 11.89
C LEU A 355 20.62 1.63 11.77
N MET A 356 19.84 2.62 11.35
CA MET A 356 18.42 2.46 11.12
C MET A 356 18.09 1.50 9.97
N LEU A 357 18.82 1.59 8.85
CA LEU A 357 18.70 0.66 7.74
C LEU A 357 19.01 -0.78 8.18
N LEU A 358 20.07 -0.99 8.97
CA LEU A 358 20.40 -2.29 9.55
C LEU A 358 19.29 -2.82 10.48
N LEU A 359 18.71 -1.97 11.33
CA LEU A 359 17.60 -2.34 12.20
C LEU A 359 16.34 -2.72 11.40
N VAL A 360 15.93 -1.88 10.45
CA VAL A 360 14.75 -2.13 9.60
C VAL A 360 14.94 -3.41 8.78
N THR A 361 16.11 -3.61 8.17
CA THR A 361 16.42 -4.86 7.44
C THR A 361 16.43 -6.07 8.36
N GLY A 362 16.96 -5.94 9.59
CA GLY A 362 16.87 -6.99 10.61
C GLY A 362 15.42 -7.35 10.95
N TRP A 363 14.55 -6.36 11.12
CA TRP A 363 13.12 -6.57 11.34
C TRP A 363 12.41 -7.26 10.17
N ILE A 364 12.72 -6.85 8.93
CA ILE A 364 12.22 -7.51 7.72
C ILE A 364 12.70 -8.96 7.66
N GLY A 365 13.99 -9.21 7.94
CA GLY A 365 14.57 -10.55 8.01
C GLY A 365 13.86 -11.44 9.04
N ALA A 366 13.66 -10.93 10.27
CA ALA A 366 12.93 -11.63 11.32
C ALA A 366 11.49 -11.94 10.91
N TYR A 367 10.79 -10.99 10.27
CA TYR A 367 9.46 -11.20 9.72
C TYR A 367 9.45 -12.32 8.66
N LEU A 368 10.40 -12.31 7.73
CA LEU A 368 10.50 -13.34 6.68
C LEU A 368 10.78 -14.73 7.28
N LEU A 369 11.63 -14.82 8.30
CA LEU A 369 11.91 -16.07 9.02
C LEU A 369 10.66 -16.59 9.76
N LEU A 370 9.91 -15.72 10.41
CA LEU A 370 8.64 -16.05 11.05
C LEU A 370 7.57 -16.46 10.03
N ALA A 371 7.53 -15.80 8.86
CA ALA A 371 6.60 -16.11 7.79
C ALA A 371 6.92 -17.43 7.05
N ARG A 372 8.12 -17.99 7.25
CA ARG A 372 8.48 -19.35 6.80
C ARG A 372 7.87 -20.43 7.69
N HIS A 373 7.59 -20.12 8.96
CA HIS A 373 6.85 -21.03 9.82
C HIS A 373 5.39 -21.07 9.35
N GLY A 374 4.88 -22.26 9.04
CA GLY A 374 3.55 -22.44 8.42
C GLY A 374 2.43 -21.74 9.18
N ALA A 375 1.33 -21.39 8.49
CA ALA A 375 0.20 -20.63 9.06
C ALA A 375 -0.50 -21.31 10.26
N SER A 376 -0.18 -22.57 10.54
CA SER A 376 -0.66 -23.38 11.67
C SER A 376 0.27 -23.36 12.89
N ALA A 377 1.49 -22.85 12.78
CA ALA A 377 2.45 -22.84 13.89
C ALA A 377 2.06 -21.80 14.94
N LEU A 378 2.06 -22.21 16.21
CA LEU A 378 1.84 -21.31 17.33
C LEU A 378 3.02 -20.36 17.52
N TRP A 379 2.72 -19.08 17.57
CA TRP A 379 3.74 -18.05 17.78
C TRP A 379 4.29 -18.13 19.21
N PRO A 380 5.52 -17.65 19.49
CA PRO A 380 6.11 -17.71 20.83
C PRO A 380 5.19 -17.12 21.91
N HIS A 381 4.58 -15.96 21.63
CA HIS A 381 3.63 -15.32 22.55
C HIS A 381 2.32 -16.11 22.71
N GLU A 382 1.90 -16.93 21.74
CA GLU A 382 0.73 -17.81 21.84
C GLU A 382 1.03 -19.07 22.65
N ARG A 383 2.24 -19.63 22.49
CA ARG A 383 2.72 -20.77 23.29
C ARG A 383 2.86 -20.38 24.76
N ALA A 384 3.55 -19.27 25.04
CA ALA A 384 3.80 -18.80 26.40
C ALA A 384 2.51 -18.37 27.14
N SER A 385 1.58 -17.71 26.45
CA SER A 385 0.31 -17.31 27.07
C SER A 385 -0.75 -18.42 27.09
N GLY A 386 -0.58 -19.50 26.31
CA GLY A 386 -1.61 -20.51 26.09
C GLY A 386 -2.88 -19.96 25.41
N LEU A 387 -2.77 -18.83 24.70
CA LEU A 387 -3.85 -18.19 23.94
C LEU A 387 -3.60 -18.31 22.45
N ARG A 388 -4.59 -18.81 21.71
CA ARG A 388 -4.53 -18.97 20.26
C ARG A 388 -5.47 -17.98 19.57
N VAL A 389 -5.08 -17.50 18.40
CA VAL A 389 -5.98 -16.71 17.54
C VAL A 389 -6.72 -17.62 16.58
N GLU A 390 -8.06 -17.53 16.60
CA GLU A 390 -8.96 -18.26 15.70
C GLU A 390 -9.84 -17.32 14.88
N PRO A 391 -10.36 -17.76 13.73
CA PRO A 391 -11.43 -17.04 13.03
C PRO A 391 -12.66 -16.93 13.94
N LEU A 392 -13.18 -15.71 14.09
CA LEU A 392 -14.44 -15.45 14.77
C LEU A 392 -15.58 -15.99 13.91
N ARG A 393 -16.24 -17.08 14.33
CA ARG A 393 -17.48 -17.55 13.69
C ARG A 393 -18.53 -16.45 13.76
N ARG A 394 -18.94 -15.91 12.60
CA ARG A 394 -20.23 -15.20 12.55
C ARG A 394 -21.31 -16.22 12.95
N PRO A 395 -22.28 -15.85 13.82
CA PRO A 395 -23.48 -16.65 13.95
C PRO A 395 -24.02 -16.88 12.54
N ALA A 396 -24.37 -18.11 12.20
CA ALA A 396 -25.12 -18.35 10.98
C ALA A 396 -26.33 -17.44 11.03
N THR A 397 -26.53 -16.59 10.02
CA THR A 397 -27.86 -16.01 9.79
C THR A 397 -28.81 -17.19 9.78
N PRO A 398 -29.85 -17.21 10.64
CA PRO A 398 -30.84 -18.27 10.56
C PRO A 398 -31.32 -18.30 9.12
N ARG A 399 -31.16 -19.45 8.45
CA ARG A 399 -31.86 -19.70 7.20
C ARG A 399 -33.33 -19.48 7.54
N ASN A 400 -33.93 -18.40 7.04
CA ASN A 400 -35.38 -18.27 7.02
C ASN A 400 -35.93 -19.57 6.42
N GLY A 401 -36.84 -20.19 7.16
CA GLY A 401 -37.25 -21.57 6.95
C GLY A 401 -37.91 -21.82 5.59
N GLY A 402 -37.98 -23.11 5.24
CA GLY A 402 -38.86 -23.60 4.18
C GLY A 402 -38.14 -24.15 2.96
N GLY A 403 -37.38 -25.23 3.12
CA GLY A 403 -36.85 -25.99 1.99
C GLY A 403 -36.23 -27.29 2.47
N ARG A 404 -37.04 -28.34 2.58
CA ARG A 404 -36.57 -29.73 2.73
C ARG A 404 -35.75 -30.08 1.48
N GLU A 405 -34.43 -29.87 1.51
CA GLU A 405 -33.52 -30.67 0.70
C GLU A 405 -33.46 -32.06 1.35
N ARG A 406 -34.29 -32.98 0.81
CA ARG A 406 -34.08 -34.40 1.01
C ARG A 406 -32.72 -34.76 0.44
N VAL A 407 -31.73 -34.91 1.30
CA VAL A 407 -30.56 -35.72 1.02
C VAL A 407 -31.09 -37.14 0.82
N ARG A 408 -31.14 -37.62 -0.43
CA ARG A 408 -31.35 -39.03 -0.72
C ARG A 408 -30.10 -39.77 -0.24
N GLU A 409 -30.23 -40.51 0.85
CA GLU A 409 -29.34 -41.63 1.15
C GLU A 409 -29.49 -42.68 0.02
N PRO A 410 -28.41 -43.35 -0.41
CA PRO A 410 -28.53 -44.50 -1.28
C PRO A 410 -29.08 -45.67 -0.44
N GLU A 411 -30.32 -46.07 -0.72
CA GLU A 411 -30.91 -47.29 -0.19
C GLU A 411 -30.03 -48.50 -0.56
N ARG A 412 -29.62 -49.24 0.47
CA ARG A 412 -29.11 -50.60 0.34
C ARG A 412 -30.31 -51.49 0.05
N GLU A 413 -30.48 -51.89 -1.20
CA GLU A 413 -31.44 -52.92 -1.56
C GLU A 413 -30.74 -54.29 -1.52
N TYR A 414 -30.94 -55.00 -0.42
CA TYR A 414 -30.72 -56.44 -0.31
C TYR A 414 -32.06 -57.10 -0.66
N ALA A 415 -32.16 -57.73 -1.84
CA ALA A 415 -33.26 -58.63 -2.18
C ALA A 415 -32.66 -59.98 -2.58
N ALA A 416 -32.88 -60.97 -1.72
CA ALA A 416 -32.64 -62.38 -1.96
C ALA A 416 -33.82 -62.99 -2.72
N SER A 417 -33.52 -63.76 -3.77
CA SER A 417 -34.38 -64.73 -4.47
C SER A 417 -33.47 -65.37 -5.52
N GLY A 418 -33.08 -66.65 -5.54
CA GLY A 418 -33.82 -67.86 -5.19
C GLY A 418 -34.35 -68.52 -6.46
N HIS A 419 -33.69 -69.61 -6.92
CA HIS A 419 -34.02 -70.50 -8.06
C HIS A 419 -33.86 -69.91 -9.48
N ARG A 420 -33.21 -70.53 -10.47
CA ARG A 420 -32.85 -71.94 -10.75
C ARG A 420 -31.44 -72.02 -11.34
#